data_AF-A0A942C9B6-F1
#
_entry.id   AF-A0A942C9B6-F1
#
_cell.length_a   1.000
_cell.length_b   1.000
_cell.length_c   1.000
_cell.angle_alpha   90.00
_cell.angle_beta   90.00
_cell.angle_gamma   90.00
#
_symmetry.space_group_name_H-M   'P 1'
#
loop_
_entity.id
_entity.type
_entity.pdbx_description
1 polymer ?
#
loop_
_entity_poly.entity_id
_entity_poly.type
_entity_poly.pdbx_seq_one_letter_code
_entity_poly.pdbx_strand_id
1 'polypeptide(L)'
;MGHYKDTLADTLRCSFCGKNKHDVEKLIAGPQVHICNQCIDLCIEIVVMDALDNCGSLNTILPSLSEVGEALLRSERFQLVEENFLHNSKHL
;
A
#
# COMPACT_ATOMS: atom_id res chain seq x y z
N MET A 1 3.93 45.85 -11.04
CA MET A 1 3.74 44.39 -11.24
C MET A 1 4.95 43.68 -10.66
N GLY A 2 4.92 43.35 -9.37
CA GLY A 2 6.05 42.73 -8.66
C GLY A 2 5.83 41.22 -8.53
N HIS A 3 6.48 40.44 -9.39
CA HIS A 3 6.60 38.99 -9.25
C HIS A 3 7.98 38.67 -8.66
N TYR A 4 8.17 38.85 -7.35
CA TYR A 4 9.43 38.51 -6.66
C TYR A 4 9.24 37.52 -5.50
N LYS A 5 8.14 36.77 -5.44
CA LYS A 5 7.88 35.90 -4.27
C LYS A 5 7.80 34.40 -4.49
N ASP A 6 7.97 33.89 -5.71
CA ASP A 6 7.69 32.45 -5.93
C ASP A 6 8.88 31.60 -6.39
N THR A 7 10.03 32.19 -6.74
CA THR A 7 11.12 31.43 -7.41
C THR A 7 12.03 30.62 -6.46
N LEU A 8 11.77 30.60 -5.14
CA LEU A 8 12.47 29.73 -4.19
C LEU A 8 11.60 28.59 -3.65
N ALA A 9 10.28 28.72 -3.73
CA ALA A 9 9.33 27.63 -3.51
C ALA A 9 9.12 26.80 -4.79
N ASP A 10 9.69 27.27 -5.91
CA ASP A 10 9.52 26.71 -7.24
C ASP A 10 10.31 25.41 -7.42
N THR A 11 9.55 24.35 -7.58
CA THR A 11 9.96 22.97 -7.88
C THR A 11 10.51 22.19 -6.69
N LEU A 12 9.62 21.91 -5.72
CA LEU A 12 9.73 20.68 -4.93
C LEU A 12 9.95 19.51 -5.91
N ARG A 13 11.08 18.82 -5.75
CA ARG A 13 11.54 17.72 -6.59
C ARG A 13 11.71 16.45 -5.77
N CYS A 14 11.38 15.32 -6.38
CA CYS A 14 11.69 14.02 -5.82
C CYS A 14 13.20 13.84 -5.73
N SER A 15 13.70 13.47 -4.55
CA SER A 15 15.12 13.23 -4.29
C SER A 15 15.67 12.02 -5.06
N PHE A 16 14.81 11.11 -5.54
CA PHE A 16 15.21 9.89 -6.22
C PHE A 16 15.22 10.02 -7.75
N CYS A 17 14.17 10.61 -8.33
CA CYS A 17 14.04 10.72 -9.80
C CYS A 17 14.20 12.15 -10.35
N GLY A 18 14.32 13.17 -9.49
CA GLY A 18 14.49 14.56 -9.89
C GLY A 18 13.26 15.25 -10.50
N LYS A 19 12.16 14.51 -10.70
CA LYS A 19 10.88 15.02 -11.21
C LYS A 19 10.28 16.05 -10.26
N ASN A 20 9.68 17.10 -10.83
CA ASN A 20 9.05 18.15 -10.05
C ASN A 20 7.58 17.80 -9.75
N LYS A 21 6.95 18.53 -8.81
CA LYS A 21 5.55 18.32 -8.41
C LYS A 21 4.55 18.29 -9.58
N HIS A 22 4.81 18.98 -10.69
CA HIS A 22 3.91 19.00 -11.86
C HIS A 22 4.07 17.77 -12.75
N ASP A 23 5.20 17.06 -12.67
CA ASP A 23 5.50 15.87 -13.48
C ASP A 23 4.98 14.57 -12.83
N VAL A 24 4.45 14.64 -11.61
CA VAL A 24 4.03 13.49 -10.81
C VAL A 24 2.66 13.75 -10.20
N GLU A 25 1.85 12.70 -10.06
CA GLU A 25 0.50 12.83 -9.48
C GLU A 25 0.57 13.23 -8.01
N LYS A 26 1.53 12.65 -7.27
CA LYS A 26 1.73 12.93 -5.84
C LYS A 26 3.22 13.06 -5.54
N LEU A 27 3.56 14.09 -4.77
CA LEU A 27 4.89 14.32 -4.21
C LEU A 27 4.75 14.57 -2.71
N ILE A 28 5.36 13.70 -1.90
CA ILE A 28 5.35 13.80 -0.44
C ILE A 28 6.63 14.52 -0.02
N ALA A 29 6.48 15.64 0.69
CA ALA A 29 7.59 16.46 1.17
C ALA A 29 7.81 16.27 2.68
N GLY A 30 8.98 15.75 3.06
CA GLY A 30 9.47 15.73 4.44
C GLY A 30 10.48 16.86 4.70
N PRO A 31 10.97 17.02 5.94
CA PRO A 31 11.90 18.11 6.30
C PRO A 31 13.23 18.12 5.54
N GLN A 32 13.70 16.95 5.07
CA GLN A 32 15.01 16.78 4.42
C GLN A 32 14.96 15.98 3.11
N VAL A 33 13.84 15.31 2.81
CA VAL A 33 13.71 14.42 1.65
C VAL A 33 12.31 14.49 1.07
N HIS A 34 12.20 14.35 -0.25
CA HIS A 34 10.92 14.29 -0.93
C HIS A 34 10.84 13.07 -1.85
N ILE A 35 9.68 12.44 -1.93
CA ILE A 35 9.47 11.23 -2.73
C ILE A 35 8.15 11.32 -3.50
N CYS A 36 8.15 10.90 -4.77
CA CYS A 36 6.93 10.84 -5.58
C CYS A 36 6.28 9.46 -5.58
N ASN A 37 5.02 9.37 -6.00
CA ASN A 37 4.28 8.10 -6.06
C ASN A 37 5.00 7.02 -6.88
N GLN A 38 5.54 7.37 -8.05
CA GLN A 38 6.23 6.41 -8.91
C GLN A 38 7.48 5.82 -8.25
N CYS A 39 8.21 6.64 -7.47
CA CYS A 39 9.37 6.14 -6.72
C CYS A 39 8.95 5.25 -5.56
N ILE A 40 7.81 5.51 -4.92
CA ILE A 40 7.25 4.63 -3.87
C ILE A 40 6.91 3.28 -4.47
N ASP A 41 6.20 3.24 -5.59
CA ASP A 41 5.79 2.00 -6.24
C ASP A 41 7.01 1.14 -6.62
N LEU A 42 8.03 1.77 -7.22
CA LEU A 42 9.28 1.09 -7.55
C LEU A 42 10.04 0.61 -6.29
N CYS A 43 10.09 1.43 -5.24
CA CYS A 43 10.71 1.02 -3.98
C CYS A 43 9.98 -0.18 -3.36
N ILE A 44 8.65 -0.23 -3.42
CA ILE A 44 7.86 -1.36 -2.93
C ILE A 44 8.17 -2.62 -3.76
N GLU A 45 8.21 -2.51 -5.08
CA GLU A 45 8.53 -3.64 -5.96
C GLU A 45 9.91 -4.24 -5.64
N ILE A 46 10.93 -3.39 -5.49
CA ILE A 46 12.29 -3.82 -5.15
C ILE A 46 12.31 -4.49 -3.78
N VAL A 47 11.69 -3.89 -2.76
CA VAL A 47 11.67 -4.46 -1.39
C VAL A 47 10.93 -5.80 -1.35
N VAL A 48 9.82 -5.92 -2.09
CA VAL A 48 9.08 -7.19 -2.19
C VAL A 48 9.93 -8.23 -2.90
N MET A 49 10.54 -7.88 -4.04
CA MET A 49 11.42 -8.79 -4.78
C MET A 49 12.61 -9.24 -3.91
N ASP A 50 13.27 -8.32 -3.22
CA ASP A 50 14.37 -8.63 -2.29
C ASP A 50 13.92 -9.53 -1.14
N ALA A 51 12.70 -9.34 -0.62
CA ALA A 51 12.14 -10.22 0.41
C ALA A 51 11.84 -11.63 -0.11
N LEU A 52 11.47 -11.75 -1.39
CA LEU A 52 11.26 -13.03 -2.06
C LEU A 52 12.60 -13.69 -2.42
N ASP A 53 13.62 -12.91 -2.79
CA ASP A 53 14.94 -13.40 -3.21
C ASP A 53 15.85 -13.76 -2.01
N ASN A 54 15.70 -13.09 -0.86
CA ASN A 54 16.34 -13.49 0.40
C ASN A 54 15.58 -14.62 1.14
N CYS A 55 14.54 -15.19 0.53
CA CYS A 55 13.90 -16.41 0.98
C CYS A 55 14.09 -17.50 -0.08
N GLY A 56 14.73 -18.60 0.29
CA GLY A 56 14.55 -19.83 -0.47
C GLY A 56 13.06 -20.14 -0.58
N SER A 57 12.53 -20.13 -1.80
CA SER A 57 11.15 -20.47 -2.17
C SER A 57 10.05 -19.45 -1.79
N LEU A 58 9.32 -19.01 -2.81
CA LEU A 58 8.09 -18.17 -2.78
C LEU A 58 6.94 -18.70 -1.89
N ASN A 59 7.11 -19.87 -1.25
CA ASN A 59 6.10 -20.54 -0.43
C ASN A 59 5.89 -19.94 0.97
N THR A 60 6.74 -19.01 1.43
CA THR A 60 6.70 -18.56 2.84
C THR A 60 6.08 -17.17 3.07
N ILE A 61 5.92 -16.35 2.01
CA ILE A 61 5.38 -14.98 2.14
C ILE A 61 3.92 -14.88 1.65
N LEU A 62 3.48 -15.81 0.80
CA LEU A 62 2.07 -15.98 0.45
C LEU A 62 1.76 -17.46 0.57
N PRO A 63 0.88 -17.89 1.50
CA PRO A 63 0.44 -19.27 1.53
C PRO A 63 -0.16 -19.56 0.14
N SER A 64 0.09 -20.76 -0.38
CA SER A 64 -0.56 -21.21 -1.61
C SER A 64 -2.07 -20.99 -1.49
N LEU A 65 -2.77 -20.71 -2.59
CA LEU A 65 -4.24 -20.52 -2.56
C LEU A 65 -4.97 -21.66 -1.80
N SER A 66 -4.40 -22.87 -1.81
CA SER A 66 -4.85 -24.02 -1.02
C SER A 66 -4.71 -23.83 0.50
N GLU A 67 -3.59 -23.28 0.98
CA GLU A 67 -3.37 -23.02 2.41
C GLU A 67 -4.18 -21.83 2.91
N VAL A 68 -4.37 -20.78 2.08
CA VAL A 68 -5.26 -19.66 2.42
C VAL A 68 -6.71 -20.14 2.50
N GLY A 69 -7.14 -21.00 1.56
CA GLY A 69 -8.46 -21.62 1.57
C GLY A 69 -8.69 -22.45 2.84
N GLU A 70 -7.72 -23.28 3.23
CA GLU A 70 -7.79 -24.07 4.47
C GLU A 70 -7.75 -23.21 5.74
N ALA A 71 -6.98 -22.13 5.77
CA ALA A 71 -6.91 -21.20 6.90
C ALA A 71 -8.21 -20.39 7.06
N LEU A 72 -8.84 -20.00 5.95
CA LEU A 72 -10.15 -19.34 5.96
C LEU A 72 -11.27 -20.27 6.38
N LEU A 73 -11.24 -21.54 5.97
CA LEU A 73 -12.22 -22.56 6.36
C LEU A 73 -12.08 -23.00 7.83
N ARG A 74 -10.88 -22.90 8.43
CA ARG A 74 -10.63 -23.18 9.86
C ARG A 74 -10.82 -21.97 10.78
N SER A 75 -11.01 -20.78 10.23
CA SER A 75 -11.29 -19.60 11.04
C SER A 75 -12.74 -19.63 11.53
N GLU A 76 -12.93 -19.81 12.84
CA GLU A 76 -14.24 -19.77 13.51
C GLU A 76 -15.00 -18.44 13.30
N ARG A 77 -14.37 -17.44 12.69
CA ARG A 77 -14.95 -16.12 12.41
C ARG A 77 -16.05 -16.14 11.34
N PHE A 78 -16.17 -17.19 10.53
CA PHE A 78 -17.19 -17.28 9.47
C PHE A 78 -18.43 -18.12 9.83
N GLN A 79 -18.44 -18.87 10.94
CA GLN A 79 -19.60 -19.66 11.37
C GLN A 79 -20.69 -18.85 12.12
N LEU A 80 -20.42 -17.61 12.52
CA LEU A 80 -21.38 -16.81 13.30
C LEU A 80 -22.42 -16.03 12.46
N VAL A 81 -22.45 -16.21 11.13
CA VAL A 81 -23.44 -15.52 10.29
C VAL A 81 -24.77 -16.30 10.16
N GLU A 82 -24.79 -17.61 10.43
CA GLU A 82 -26.02 -18.41 10.32
C GLU A 82 -26.86 -18.51 11.61
N GLU A 83 -26.28 -18.42 12.82
CA GLU A 83 -27.08 -18.57 14.04
C GLU A 83 -27.85 -17.31 14.47
N ASN A 84 -27.54 -16.15 13.90
CA ASN A 84 -28.21 -14.89 14.26
C ASN A 84 -29.41 -14.52 13.36
N PHE A 85 -29.73 -15.32 12.34
CA PHE A 85 -30.91 -15.04 11.50
C PHE A 85 -32.22 -15.68 12.00
N LEU A 86 -32.19 -16.65 12.92
CA LEU A 86 -33.42 -17.28 13.42
C LEU A 86 -34.02 -16.60 14.68
N HIS A 87 -33.29 -15.69 15.34
CA HIS A 87 -33.80 -15.00 16.53
C HIS A 87 -34.50 -13.66 16.28
N ASN A 88 -34.49 -13.12 15.05
CA ASN A 88 -35.22 -11.89 14.71
C ASN A 88 -36.58 -12.10 14.03
N SER A 89 -37.01 -13.35 13.79
CA SER A 89 -38.36 -13.65 13.32
C SER A 89 -39.31 -14.02 14.48
N LYS A 90 -39.27 -13.24 15.57
CA LYS A 90 -40.30 -13.25 16.64
C LYS A 90 -40.69 -11.85 17.09
N HIS A 91 -40.29 -10.81 16.37
CA HIS A 91 -40.68 -9.44 16.69
C HIS A 91 -40.95 -8.57 15.46
N LEU A 92 -41.67 -9.14 14.47
CA LEU A 92 -42.65 -8.40 13.69
C LEU A 92 -43.80 -9.32 13.27
#